data_AF-W2SF83-F1
#
_entry.id   AF-W2SF83-F1
#
_cell.length_a   1.000
_cell.length_b   1.000
_cell.length_c   1.000
_cell.angle_alpha   90.00
_cell.angle_beta   90.00
_cell.angle_gamma   90.00
#
_symmetry.space_group_name_H-M   'P 1'
#
loop_
_entity.id
_entity.type
_entity.pdbx_description
1 polymer ?
#
loop_
_entity_poly.entity_id
_entity_poly.type
_entity_poly.pdbx_seq_one_letter_code
_entity_poly.pdbx_strand_id
1 'polypeptide(L)'
;MSTDEHLPPFLRNVSEEARKEFYEIAHDKKTPLVELRKHMEEWAKKQGDAVVNEMHNFETSKRQHQIATHKKVNVVIGQLTRAHNEVRLTTYMF
;
A
#
# COMPACT_ATOMS: atom_id res chain seq x y z
N MET A 1 20.75 -11.30 -11.29
CA MET A 1 19.34 -11.33 -10.83
C MET A 1 18.73 -10.01 -11.22
N SER A 2 17.83 -9.99 -12.21
CA SER A 2 17.25 -8.73 -12.71
C SER A 2 16.26 -8.19 -11.69
N THR A 3 16.45 -6.95 -11.26
CA THR A 3 15.68 -6.23 -10.23
C THR A 3 14.22 -5.92 -10.62
N ASP A 4 13.77 -6.37 -11.80
CA ASP A 4 12.46 -6.02 -12.36
C ASP A 4 11.28 -6.82 -11.79
N GLU A 5 11.51 -7.97 -11.16
CA GLU A 5 10.41 -8.87 -10.74
C GLU A 5 9.57 -8.28 -9.60
N HIS A 6 10.17 -7.42 -8.78
CA HIS A 6 9.50 -6.73 -7.66
C HIS A 6 8.99 -5.33 -8.01
N LEU A 7 9.16 -4.87 -9.25
CA LEU A 7 8.68 -3.55 -9.63
C LEU A 7 7.15 -3.51 -9.74
N PRO A 8 6.52 -2.42 -9.26
CA PRO A 8 5.14 -2.12 -9.59
C PRO A 8 4.89 -2.18 -11.10
N PRO A 9 3.72 -2.67 -11.55
CA PRO A 9 3.43 -2.84 -12.98
C PRO A 9 3.70 -1.60 -13.83
N PHE A 10 3.24 -0.43 -13.35
CA PHE A 10 3.38 0.87 -14.01
C PHE A 10 4.82 1.38 -14.15
N LEU A 11 5.81 0.74 -13.51
CA LEU A 11 7.23 1.05 -13.66
C LEU A 11 7.95 0.14 -14.65
N ARG A 12 7.33 -0.94 -15.13
CA ARG A 12 8.00 -1.93 -15.99
C ARG A 12 8.32 -1.37 -17.37
N ASN A 13 7.43 -0.56 -17.92
CA ASN A 13 7.52 -0.06 -19.30
C ASN A 13 7.99 1.40 -19.42
N VAL A 14 8.46 2.01 -18.32
CA VAL A 14 9.01 3.38 -18.32
C VAL A 14 10.54 3.34 -18.36
N SER A 15 11.16 4.44 -18.81
CA SER A 15 12.62 4.55 -18.86
C SER A 15 13.25 4.50 -17.47
N GLU A 16 14.54 4.19 -17.40
CA GLU A 16 15.26 4.14 -16.11
C GLU A 16 15.26 5.50 -15.40
N GLU A 17 15.37 6.59 -16.16
CA GLU A 17 15.27 7.96 -15.66
C GLU A 17 13.88 8.23 -15.06
N ALA A 18 12.81 7.81 -15.75
CA ALA A 18 11.46 7.95 -15.26
C ALA A 18 11.22 7.13 -13.97
N ARG A 19 11.81 5.93 -13.86
CA ARG A 19 11.78 5.13 -12.62
C ARG A 19 12.49 5.87 -11.49
N LYS A 20 13.64 6.47 -11.77
CA LYS A 20 14.41 7.24 -10.77
C LYS A 20 13.61 8.44 -10.27
N GLU A 21 13.02 9.22 -11.17
CA GLU A 21 12.13 10.35 -10.81
C GLU A 21 10.97 9.89 -9.94
N PHE A 22 10.32 8.78 -10.30
CA PHE A 22 9.25 8.23 -9.47
C PHE A 22 9.72 7.93 -8.05
N TYR A 23 10.88 7.28 -7.89
CA TYR A 23 11.40 6.97 -6.56
C TYR A 23 11.83 8.20 -5.77
N GLU A 24 12.34 9.24 -6.43
CA GLU A 24 12.65 10.53 -5.79
C GLU A 24 11.39 11.19 -5.24
N ILE A 25 10.30 11.21 -6.02
CA ILE A 25 8.99 11.69 -5.56
C ILE A 25 8.50 10.80 -4.42
N ALA A 26 8.50 9.48 -4.58
CA ALA A 26 7.93 8.54 -3.62
C ALA A 26 8.64 8.52 -2.26
N HIS A 27 9.94 8.82 -2.23
CA HIS A 27 10.73 8.86 -1.00
C HIS A 27 10.83 10.25 -0.38
N ASP A 28 10.17 11.27 -0.95
CA ASP A 28 10.13 12.58 -0.35
C ASP A 28 9.31 12.57 0.95
N LYS A 29 10.03 12.69 2.07
CA LYS A 29 9.47 12.72 3.42
C LYS A 29 9.05 14.12 3.86
N LYS A 30 9.39 15.16 3.09
CA LYS A 30 9.15 16.56 3.44
C LYS A 30 7.80 17.04 2.92
N THR A 31 7.38 16.55 1.75
CA THR A 31 6.13 16.97 1.11
C THR A 31 4.91 16.35 1.78
N PRO A 32 3.83 17.14 2.04
CA PRO A 32 2.58 16.59 2.54
C PRO A 32 2.01 15.53 1.61
N LEU A 33 1.39 14.48 2.17
CA LEU A 33 0.89 13.34 1.40
C LEU A 33 -0.05 13.72 0.25
N VAL A 34 -0.87 14.77 0.42
CA VAL A 34 -1.79 15.27 -0.62
C VAL A 34 -1.01 15.83 -1.81
N GLU A 35 0.03 16.63 -1.55
CA GLU A 35 0.88 17.19 -2.61
C GLU A 35 1.76 16.11 -3.25
N LEU A 36 2.22 15.15 -2.45
CA LEU A 36 2.97 13.99 -2.96
C LEU A 36 2.16 13.21 -4.00
N ARG A 37 0.87 12.97 -3.72
CA ARG A 37 -0.04 12.29 -4.65
C ARG A 37 -0.22 13.07 -5.94
N LYS A 38 -0.38 14.40 -5.86
CA LYS A 38 -0.46 15.25 -7.05
C LYS A 38 0.81 15.13 -7.90
N HIS A 39 2.00 15.19 -7.28
CA HIS A 39 3.25 15.03 -8.00
C HIS A 39 3.38 13.66 -8.67
N MET A 40 2.91 12.59 -8.02
CA MET A 40 2.88 11.25 -8.63
C MET A 40 1.90 11.15 -9.81
N GLU A 41 0.71 11.75 -9.69
CA GLU A 41 -0.27 11.80 -10.79
C GLU A 41 0.26 12.60 -11.98
N GLU A 42 0.92 13.74 -11.72
CA GLU A 42 1.56 14.55 -12.74
C GLU A 42 2.72 13.81 -13.41
N TRP A 43 3.53 13.10 -12.64
CA TRP A 43 4.58 12.23 -13.17
C TRP A 43 3.98 11.15 -14.07
N ALA A 44 2.92 10.47 -13.65
CA ALA A 44 2.29 9.41 -14.44
C ALA A 44 1.72 9.93 -15.77
N LYS A 45 1.08 11.11 -15.75
CA LYS A 45 0.58 11.77 -16.97
C LYS A 45 1.70 12.06 -17.98
N LYS A 46 2.92 12.36 -17.53
CA LYS A 46 4.07 12.58 -18.42
C LYS A 46 4.54 11.29 -19.11
N GLN A 47 4.31 10.13 -18.50
CA GLN A 47 4.70 8.83 -19.06
C GLN A 47 3.64 8.24 -20.02
N GLY A 48 2.41 8.74 -19.96
CA GLY A 48 1.31 8.39 -20.87
C GLY A 48 0.17 7.60 -20.21
N ASP A 49 -0.94 7.46 -20.94
CA ASP A 49 -2.21 6.94 -20.41
C ASP A 49 -2.12 5.50 -19.90
N ALA A 50 -1.25 4.66 -20.48
CA ALA A 50 -1.04 3.29 -20.01
C ALA A 50 -0.49 3.29 -18.57
N VAL A 51 0.50 4.13 -18.27
CA VAL A 51 1.10 4.25 -16.93
C VAL A 51 0.10 4.80 -15.93
N VAL A 52 -0.72 5.79 -16.33
CA VAL A 52 -1.79 6.33 -15.49
C VAL A 52 -2.79 5.23 -15.10
N ASN A 53 -3.26 4.44 -16.07
CA ASN A 53 -4.21 3.37 -15.83
C ASN A 53 -3.62 2.26 -14.94
N GLU A 54 -2.38 1.84 -15.21
CA GLU A 54 -1.71 0.82 -14.41
C GLU A 54 -1.43 1.30 -12.97
N MET A 55 -1.06 2.56 -12.80
CA MET A 55 -0.87 3.16 -11.47
C MET A 55 -2.18 3.20 -10.70
N HIS A 56 -3.28 3.64 -11.32
CA HIS A 56 -4.59 3.67 -10.67
C HIS A 56 -5.09 2.27 -10.26
N ASN A 57 -4.88 1.27 -11.13
CA ASN A 57 -5.20 -0.13 -10.83
C ASN A 57 -4.37 -0.66 -9.65
N PHE A 58 -3.07 -0.35 -9.64
CA PHE A 58 -2.18 -0.73 -8.55
C PHE A 58 -2.60 -0.10 -7.22
N GLU A 59 -2.93 1.19 -7.20
CA GLU A 59 -3.41 1.88 -5.99
C GLU A 59 -4.71 1.30 -5.46
N THR A 60 -5.66 1.00 -6.36
CA THR A 60 -6.93 0.40 -6.00
C THR A 60 -6.74 -0.99 -5.39
N SER A 61 -5.92 -1.83 -6.02
CA SER A 61 -5.60 -3.17 -5.52
C SER A 61 -4.91 -3.11 -4.17
N LYS A 62 -3.91 -2.24 -4.01
CA LYS A 62 -3.20 -2.04 -2.73
C LYS A 62 -4.16 -1.60 -1.62
N ARG A 63 -5.08 -0.68 -1.92
CA ARG A 63 -6.12 -0.21 -0.98
C ARG A 63 -7.04 -1.36 -0.56
N GLN A 64 -7.53 -2.15 -1.51
CA GLN A 64 -8.39 -3.29 -1.21
C GLN A 64 -7.66 -4.34 -0.35
N HIS A 65 -6.40 -4.64 -0.67
CA HIS A 65 -5.57 -5.55 0.11
C HIS A 65 -5.36 -5.04 1.55
N GLN A 66 -5.10 -3.74 1.72
CA GLN A 66 -4.92 -3.13 3.04
C GLN A 66 -6.21 -3.17 3.88
N ILE A 67 -7.37 -2.91 3.28
CA ILE A 67 -8.68 -3.03 3.93
C ILE A 67 -8.94 -4.47 4.36
N ALA A 68 -8.71 -5.44 3.46
CA ALA A 68 -8.89 -6.86 3.76
C ALA A 68 -7.98 -7.32 4.90
N THR A 69 -6.73 -6.87 4.92
CA THR A 69 -5.77 -7.16 5.98
C THR A 69 -6.21 -6.58 7.32
N HIS A 70 -6.62 -5.30 7.36
CA HIS A 70 -7.14 -4.69 8.59
C HIS A 70 -8.38 -5.43 9.12
N LYS A 71 -9.28 -5.85 8.23
CA LYS A 71 -10.46 -6.63 8.63
C LYS A 71 -10.05 -7.95 9.29
N LYS A 72 -9.10 -8.69 8.72
CA LYS A 72 -8.59 -9.94 9.29
C LYS A 72 -7.93 -9.71 10.65
N VAL A 73 -7.09 -8.68 10.78
CA VAL A 73 -6.43 -8.31 12.04
C VAL A 73 -7.47 -7.99 13.13
N ASN A 74 -8.51 -7.23 12.81
CA ASN A 74 -9.57 -6.91 13.76
C ASN A 74 -10.33 -8.15 14.24
N VAL A 75 -10.58 -9.13 13.36
CA VAL A 75 -11.18 -10.42 13.75
C VAL A 75 -10.30 -11.15 14.75
N VAL A 76 -8.99 -11.26 14.48
CA VAL A 76 -8.04 -11.95 15.35
C VAL A 76 -7.94 -11.26 16.71
N ILE A 77 -7.86 -9.92 16.76
CA ILE A 77 -7.86 -9.15 18.01
C ILE A 77 -9.16 -9.40 18.80
N GLY A 78 -10.30 -9.43 18.13
CA GLY A 78 -11.59 -9.71 18.77
C GLY A 78 -11.66 -11.12 19.37
N GLN A 79 -11.15 -12.13 18.67
CA GLN A 79 -11.07 -13.50 19.15
C GLN A 79 -10.14 -13.62 20.36
N LEU A 80 -8.95 -13.01 20.29
CA LEU A 80 -7.99 -13.01 21.40
C LEU A 80 -8.57 -12.34 22.65
N THR A 81 -9.25 -11.21 22.48
CA THR A 81 -9.91 -10.49 23.58
C THR A 81 -11.00 -11.35 24.24
N ARG A 82 -11.79 -12.09 23.45
CA ARG A 82 -12.80 -13.02 23.98
C ARG A 82 -12.16 -14.16 24.78
N ALA A 83 -11.17 -14.84 24.19
CA ALA A 83 -10.47 -15.93 24.85
C ALA A 83 -9.82 -15.49 26.18
N HIS A 84 -9.21 -14.29 26.20
CA HIS A 84 -8.65 -13.70 27.41
C HIS A 84 -9.72 -13.49 28.49
N ASN A 85 -10.90 -12.98 28.12
CA ASN A 85 -11.99 -12.76 29.06
C ASN A 85 -12.56 -14.08 29.61
N GLU A 86 -12.68 -15.12 28.78
CA GLU A 86 -13.16 -16.44 29.23
C GLU A 86 -12.21 -17.04 30.29
N VAL A 87 -10.90 -17.04 30.05
CA VAL A 87 -9.91 -17.51 31.02
C VAL A 87 -9.93 -16.67 32.31
N ARG A 88 -10.07 -15.35 32.19
CA ARG A 88 -10.16 -14.48 33.37
C ARG A 88 -11.41 -14.80 34.19
N LEU A 89 -12.57 -14.97 33.57
CA LEU A 89 -13.83 -15.24 34.26
C LEU A 89 -13.84 -16.61 34.96
N THR A 90 -13.24 -17.63 34.35
CA THR A 90 -13.12 -18.96 34.99
C THR A 90 -12.16 -18.97 36.18
N THR A 91 -11.17 -18.07 36.21
CA THR A 91 -10.23 -17.93 37.34
C THR A 91 -10.88 -17.36 38.61
N TYR A 92 -11.98 -16.60 38.50
CA TYR A 92 -12.68 -16.00 39.64
C TYR A 92 -13.95 -16.77 40.07
N MET A 93 -14.22 -17.95 39.50
CA MET A 93 -15.37 -18.81 39.85
C MET A 93 -15.03 -19.99 40.78
N PHE A 94 -13.83 -19.99 41.37
CA PHE A 94 -13.39 -20.89 42.45
C PHE A 94 -12.78 -20.06 43.59
#